data_AF-A0A2P4YRF1-F1
#
_entry.id   AF-A0A2P4YRF1-F1
#
_cell.length_a   1.000
_cell.length_b   1.000
_cell.length_c   1.000
_cell.angle_alpha   90.00
_cell.angle_beta   90.00
_cell.angle_gamma   90.00
#
_symmetry.space_group_name_H-M   'P 1'
#
loop_
_entity.id
_entity.type
_entity.pdbx_description
1 polymer ?
#
loop_
_entity_poly.entity_id
_entity_poly.type
_entity_poly.pdbx_seq_one_letter_code
_entity_poly.pdbx_strand_id
1 'polypeptide(L)'
;MARQATESAQIEAAIAAVQSGSMALREAARKFDVPRTTLQRRVQRRASEASESRASEDVRVRQESVPGIESNAQSDTSNEDTAENTVERREAGSITGHKRSASHLETHSQGEGLSGWISGPRKVINCKIRMLCTAAGSALDELSNKMIREGKCIYKLGLGQSPFPIPQCIVDELRANSHRRDYLPVAGLPELCDDIAAWGTDRLHINYSRDDVLVGPGTKELLFVLQTTYCCRIRVVQAKHHKPLLLEAIDFLYYTQRNMMWLPTHAEDHFVLRPEVLEEHCAKDPDAPRILILNSPSNPTGCAYQPDE
;
A
#
# COMPACT_ATOMS: atom_id res chain seq x y z
N MET A 1 15.05 -17.92 45.97
CA MET A 1 14.01 -16.87 46.04
C MET A 1 14.54 -15.46 46.32
N ALA A 2 15.73 -15.26 46.94
CA ALA A 2 16.23 -13.91 47.27
C ALA A 2 16.69 -13.05 46.06
N ARG A 3 17.28 -13.64 45.00
CA ARG A 3 17.81 -12.89 43.82
C ARG A 3 16.74 -12.16 42.99
N GLN A 4 15.57 -12.76 42.78
CA GLN A 4 14.48 -12.14 42.00
C GLN A 4 13.85 -10.93 42.70
N ALA A 5 13.80 -10.93 44.03
CA ALA A 5 13.26 -9.82 44.80
C ALA A 5 14.17 -8.58 44.74
N THR A 6 15.50 -8.77 44.69
CA THR A 6 16.48 -7.68 44.64
C THR A 6 16.49 -6.99 43.27
N GLU A 7 16.42 -7.75 42.18
CA GLU A 7 16.32 -7.21 40.81
C GLU A 7 15.02 -6.40 40.61
N SER A 8 13.91 -6.85 41.19
CA SER A 8 12.63 -6.14 41.09
C SER A 8 12.67 -4.79 41.81
N ALA A 9 13.26 -4.70 43.01
CA ALA A 9 13.33 -3.45 43.77
C ALA A 9 14.27 -2.41 43.13
N GLN A 10 15.38 -2.85 42.54
CA GLN A 10 16.34 -1.98 41.85
C GLN A 10 15.74 -1.34 40.59
N ILE A 11 14.98 -2.12 39.82
CA ILE A 11 14.30 -1.62 38.62
C ILE A 11 13.22 -0.59 39.00
N GLU A 12 12.49 -0.82 40.09
CA GLU A 12 11.48 0.12 40.58
C GLU A 12 12.08 1.46 41.03
N ALA A 13 13.20 1.42 41.76
CA ALA A 13 13.92 2.64 42.16
C ALA A 13 14.46 3.42 40.95
N ALA A 14 14.95 2.73 39.92
CA ALA A 14 15.41 3.34 38.68
C ALA A 14 14.28 4.03 37.91
N ILE A 15 13.09 3.41 37.85
CA ILE A 15 11.91 3.97 37.18
C ILE A 15 11.45 5.24 37.92
N ALA A 16 11.34 5.19 39.24
CA ALA A 16 10.90 6.32 40.06
C ALA A 16 11.83 7.54 39.92
N ALA A 17 13.15 7.32 39.90
CA ALA A 17 14.14 8.39 39.75
C ALA A 17 14.05 9.10 38.39
N VAL A 18 13.73 8.37 37.32
CA VAL A 18 13.54 8.94 35.97
C VAL A 18 12.20 9.67 35.87
N GLN A 19 11.13 9.12 36.44
CA GLN A 19 9.79 9.73 36.38
C GLN A 19 9.68 11.01 37.21
N SER A 20 10.40 11.12 38.33
CA SER A 20 10.44 12.33 39.16
C SER A 20 11.33 13.44 38.56
N GLY A 21 12.01 13.17 37.45
CA GLY A 21 12.99 14.09 36.85
C GLY A 21 14.29 14.22 37.65
N SER A 22 14.46 13.45 38.73
CA SER A 22 15.65 13.52 39.59
C SER A 22 16.94 13.01 38.91
N MET A 23 16.82 12.16 37.89
CA MET A 23 17.95 11.62 37.13
C MET A 23 17.63 11.45 35.65
N ALA A 24 18.61 11.71 34.78
CA ALA A 24 18.47 11.40 33.36
C ALA A 24 18.49 9.88 33.12
N LEU A 25 17.77 9.41 32.10
CA LEU A 25 17.59 7.98 31.80
C LEU A 25 18.92 7.20 31.64
N ARG A 26 19.97 7.85 31.11
CA ARG A 26 21.31 7.25 30.96
C ARG A 26 22.04 7.09 32.30
N GLU A 27 21.76 7.99 33.24
CA GLU A 27 22.39 8.04 34.55
C GLU A 27 21.75 7.02 35.49
N ALA A 28 20.41 6.93 35.47
CA ALA A 28 19.66 5.91 36.19
C ALA A 28 20.04 4.48 35.72
N ALA A 29 20.14 4.24 34.41
CA ALA A 29 20.56 2.95 33.87
C ALA A 29 21.93 2.48 34.41
N ARG A 30 22.88 3.42 34.57
CA ARG A 30 24.23 3.12 35.08
C ARG A 30 24.25 2.93 36.59
N LYS A 31 23.50 3.76 37.33
CA LYS A 31 23.48 3.75 38.80
C LYS A 31 22.79 2.51 39.38
N PHE A 32 21.73 2.04 38.70
CA PHE A 32 20.92 0.92 39.16
C PHE A 32 21.22 -0.39 38.43
N ASP A 33 22.24 -0.42 37.57
CA ASP A 33 22.65 -1.57 36.75
C ASP A 33 21.48 -2.19 35.95
N VAL A 34 20.66 -1.33 35.35
CA VAL A 34 19.50 -1.73 34.53
C VAL A 34 19.77 -1.38 33.07
N PRO A 35 19.63 -2.32 32.11
CA PRO A 35 19.75 -2.02 30.69
C PRO A 35 18.86 -0.85 30.28
N ARG A 36 19.44 0.12 29.58
CA ARG A 36 18.77 1.37 29.18
C ARG A 36 17.45 1.11 28.43
N THR A 37 17.43 0.11 27.57
CA THR A 37 16.27 -0.31 26.77
C THR A 37 15.14 -0.83 27.66
N THR A 38 15.46 -1.61 28.69
CA THR A 38 14.50 -2.11 29.69
C THR A 38 13.89 -0.95 30.49
N LEU A 39 14.72 -0.01 30.94
CA LEU A 39 14.26 1.14 31.71
C LEU A 39 13.36 2.06 30.86
N GLN A 40 13.74 2.34 29.62
CA GLN A 40 12.95 3.14 28.68
C GLN A 40 11.58 2.52 28.40
N ARG A 41 11.52 1.21 28.13
CA ARG A 41 10.26 0.51 27.88
C ARG A 41 9.33 0.55 29.09
N ARG A 42 9.85 0.40 30.31
CA ARG A 42 9.05 0.40 31.54
C ARG A 42 8.55 1.80 31.93
N VAL A 43 9.37 2.84 31.76
CA VAL A 43 8.95 4.23 32.00
C VAL A 43 7.84 4.64 31.03
N GLN A 44 7.96 4.30 29.75
CA GLN A 44 6.91 4.57 28.75
C GLN A 44 5.61 3.82 29.05
N ARG A 45 5.69 2.54 29.43
CA ARG A 45 4.50 1.75 29.78
C ARG A 45 3.72 2.32 30.97
N ARG A 46 4.43 2.80 32.00
CA ARG A 46 3.78 3.47 33.14
C ARG A 46 3.18 4.83 32.79
N ALA A 47 3.79 5.56 31.86
CA ALA A 47 3.23 6.82 31.38
C ALA A 47 1.91 6.58 30.62
N SER A 48 1.84 5.52 29.80
CA SER A 48 0.59 5.12 29.12
C SER A 48 -0.48 4.63 30.10
N GLU A 49 -0.13 3.79 31.08
CA GLU A 49 -1.05 3.31 32.11
C GLU A 49 -1.62 4.47 32.96
N ALA A 50 -0.81 5.48 33.28
CA ALA A 50 -1.24 6.67 34.03
C ALA A 50 -2.11 7.64 33.18
N SER A 51 -1.95 7.66 31.86
CA SER A 51 -2.83 8.43 30.97
C SER A 51 -4.19 7.76 30.75
N GLU A 52 -4.22 6.43 30.69
CA GLU A 52 -5.48 5.65 30.55
C GLU A 52 -6.32 5.72 31.83
N SER A 53 -5.69 5.71 33.01
CA SER A 53 -6.42 5.86 34.29
C SER A 53 -7.05 7.25 34.42
N ARG A 54 -6.33 8.32 34.03
CA ARG A 54 -6.85 9.70 34.04
C ARG A 54 -8.00 9.91 33.04
N ALA A 55 -7.90 9.31 31.85
CA ALA A 55 -8.98 9.35 30.85
C ALA A 55 -10.24 8.61 31.33
N SER A 56 -10.09 7.53 32.10
CA SER A 56 -11.20 6.77 32.67
C SER A 56 -11.92 7.52 33.81
N GLU A 57 -11.18 8.32 34.58
CA GLU A 57 -11.71 9.18 35.63
C GLU A 57 -12.46 10.40 35.06
N ASP A 58 -11.94 11.03 33.99
CA ASP A 58 -12.60 12.13 33.28
C ASP A 58 -13.91 11.70 32.58
N VAL A 59 -14.02 10.44 32.17
CA VAL A 59 -15.24 9.87 31.58
C VAL A 59 -16.32 9.62 32.65
N ARG A 60 -15.94 9.21 33.87
CA ARG A 60 -16.89 9.04 34.98
C ARG A 60 -17.50 10.36 35.44
N VAL A 61 -16.70 11.43 35.51
CA VAL A 61 -17.19 12.76 35.91
C VAL A 61 -18.17 13.35 34.89
N ARG A 62 -18.10 12.95 33.62
CA ARG A 62 -19.01 13.43 32.55
C ARG A 62 -20.33 12.67 32.46
N GLN A 63 -20.45 11.47 33.04
CA GLN A 63 -21.67 10.65 32.95
C GLN A 63 -22.72 10.95 34.04
N GLU A 64 -22.41 11.75 35.06
CA GLU A 64 -23.35 12.10 36.14
C GLU A 64 -24.26 13.31 35.84
N SER A 65 -24.24 13.86 34.62
CA SER A 65 -25.13 14.96 34.23
C SER A 65 -25.79 14.72 32.88
N VAL A 66 -27.06 14.26 32.91
CA VAL A 66 -28.21 14.62 32.06
C VAL A 66 -29.24 13.48 32.08
N PRO A 67 -30.52 13.73 32.40
CA PRO A 67 -31.57 12.70 32.43
C PRO A 67 -32.28 12.52 31.07
N GLY A 68 -32.56 11.24 30.75
CA GLY A 68 -33.75 10.71 30.06
C GLY A 68 -34.17 11.22 28.67
N ILE A 69 -34.33 10.30 27.71
CA ILE A 69 -35.60 9.97 27.02
C ILE A 69 -35.34 8.94 25.90
N GLU A 70 -36.39 8.15 25.64
CA GLU A 70 -36.50 6.82 25.06
C GLU A 70 -36.45 6.68 23.52
N SER A 71 -36.46 5.40 23.15
CA SER A 71 -36.62 4.67 21.88
C SER A 71 -37.56 5.16 20.78
N ASN A 72 -37.19 4.90 19.51
CA ASN A 72 -37.90 4.11 18.47
C ASN A 72 -37.10 4.21 17.15
N ALA A 73 -36.74 3.14 16.41
CA ALA A 73 -37.48 2.05 15.76
C ALA A 73 -38.28 2.48 14.50
N GLN A 74 -37.80 2.02 13.33
CA GLN A 74 -38.50 1.83 12.03
C GLN A 74 -39.07 3.12 11.38
N SER A 75 -39.25 3.31 10.07
CA SER A 75 -39.47 2.52 8.86
C SER A 75 -39.27 3.51 7.69
N ASP A 76 -38.60 3.17 6.59
CA ASP A 76 -39.15 2.55 5.37
C ASP A 76 -39.86 3.51 4.37
N THR A 77 -39.44 3.36 3.11
CA THR A 77 -40.09 3.69 1.82
C THR A 77 -40.47 5.13 1.41
N SER A 78 -39.84 5.53 0.29
CA SER A 78 -40.38 6.15 -0.95
C SER A 78 -41.33 7.34 -0.88
N ASN A 79 -40.94 8.42 -1.56
CA ASN A 79 -41.80 9.10 -2.54
C ASN A 79 -40.93 9.81 -3.60
N GLU A 80 -41.25 9.55 -4.86
CA GLU A 80 -40.94 10.42 -5.99
C GLU A 80 -41.88 11.63 -5.94
N ASP A 81 -41.36 12.83 -6.20
CA ASP A 81 -42.15 13.84 -6.90
C ASP A 81 -41.24 14.87 -7.59
N THR A 82 -41.58 15.11 -8.85
CA THR A 82 -41.01 16.04 -9.82
C THR A 82 -41.13 17.51 -9.41
N ALA A 83 -40.07 18.29 -9.63
CA ALA A 83 -40.16 19.73 -9.85
C ALA A 83 -38.97 20.26 -10.68
N GLU A 84 -39.26 21.27 -11.47
CA GLU A 84 -38.58 21.68 -12.69
C GLU A 84 -37.28 22.49 -12.49
N ASN A 85 -36.40 22.34 -13.48
CA ASN A 85 -35.46 23.32 -14.05
C ASN A 85 -35.15 24.59 -13.26
N THR A 86 -33.89 24.71 -12.84
CA THR A 86 -33.17 25.98 -12.98
C THR A 86 -31.75 25.67 -13.46
N VAL A 87 -31.49 26.02 -14.73
CA VAL A 87 -30.19 25.91 -15.38
C VAL A 87 -29.32 27.06 -14.90
N GLU A 88 -28.39 26.78 -13.99
CA GLU A 88 -27.18 27.59 -13.83
C GLU A 88 -25.98 26.80 -14.34
N ARG A 89 -25.51 27.18 -15.54
CA ARG A 89 -24.20 26.79 -16.07
C ARG A 89 -23.13 27.26 -15.09
N ARG A 90 -22.53 26.34 -14.32
CA ARG A 90 -21.22 26.52 -13.72
C ARG A 90 -20.20 25.72 -14.52
N GLU A 91 -19.18 26.42 -15.01
CA GLU A 91 -18.07 25.86 -15.75
C GLU A 91 -17.44 24.71 -14.96
N ALA A 92 -17.47 23.51 -15.56
CA ALA A 92 -16.76 22.35 -15.04
C ALA A 92 -15.26 22.59 -15.25
N GLY A 93 -14.58 23.07 -14.21
CA GLY A 93 -13.12 23.09 -14.15
C GLY A 93 -12.59 21.68 -14.36
N SER A 94 -11.88 21.47 -15.47
CA SER A 94 -11.23 20.21 -15.81
C SER A 94 -10.31 19.73 -14.68
N ILE A 95 -10.68 18.64 -14.00
CA ILE A 95 -9.85 17.93 -13.01
C ILE A 95 -8.94 16.93 -13.74
N THR A 96 -8.30 17.35 -14.84
CA THR A 96 -7.22 16.56 -15.43
C THR A 96 -5.90 17.18 -14.99
N GLY A 97 -5.17 16.47 -14.13
CA GLY A 97 -3.83 16.87 -13.68
C GLY A 97 -2.92 17.16 -14.86
N HIS A 98 -2.53 18.42 -15.01
CA HIS A 98 -1.57 18.82 -16.04
C HIS A 98 -0.20 18.24 -15.69
N LYS A 99 0.35 17.40 -16.57
CA LYS A 99 1.77 17.00 -16.51
C LYS A 99 2.62 18.25 -16.69
N ARG A 100 3.46 18.56 -15.71
CA ARG A 100 4.53 19.54 -15.91
C ARG A 100 5.54 18.93 -16.89
N SER A 101 5.74 19.58 -18.05
CA SER A 101 6.87 19.30 -18.93
C SER A 101 8.17 19.54 -18.17
N ALA A 102 9.20 18.73 -18.42
CA ALA A 102 10.53 18.90 -17.85
C ALA A 102 11.15 20.28 -18.18
N SER A 103 10.67 20.96 -19.23
CA SER A 103 11.09 22.31 -19.61
C SER A 103 10.40 23.45 -18.83
N HIS A 104 9.36 23.16 -18.03
CA HIS A 104 8.60 24.16 -17.26
C HIS A 104 8.92 24.15 -15.75
N LEU A 105 10.02 23.51 -15.35
CA LEU A 105 10.48 23.49 -13.96
C LEU A 105 11.59 24.50 -13.64
N GLU A 106 12.01 25.28 -14.63
CA GLU A 106 12.84 26.46 -14.43
C GLU A 106 12.02 27.70 -14.79
N THR A 107 11.36 28.31 -13.81
CA THR A 107 10.95 29.74 -13.74
C THR A 107 9.86 29.92 -12.69
N HIS A 108 10.18 29.68 -11.41
CA HIS A 108 9.60 30.45 -10.29
C HIS A 108 10.62 30.48 -9.15
N SER A 109 11.73 31.15 -9.42
CA SER A 109 12.62 31.67 -8.37
C SER A 109 13.21 32.99 -8.87
N GLN A 110 12.37 34.02 -8.98
CA GLN A 110 12.86 35.37 -8.81
C GLN A 110 12.53 35.78 -7.38
N GLY A 111 13.58 36.00 -6.58
CA GLY A 111 13.49 36.33 -5.17
C GLY A 111 13.96 35.18 -4.29
N GLU A 112 15.16 35.33 -3.74
CA GLU A 112 15.75 34.60 -2.61
C GLU A 112 16.42 33.24 -2.90
N GLY A 113 17.74 33.31 -3.07
CA GLY A 113 18.71 32.42 -2.41
C GLY A 113 18.61 30.91 -2.66
N LEU A 114 19.49 30.41 -3.52
CA LEU A 114 19.81 28.99 -3.78
C LEU A 114 20.45 28.25 -2.57
N SER A 115 19.95 28.46 -1.34
CA SER A 115 20.44 27.82 -0.10
C SER A 115 19.31 27.43 0.85
N GLY A 116 18.09 27.29 0.37
CA GLY A 116 16.98 26.66 1.10
C GLY A 116 17.20 25.14 1.20
N TRP A 117 18.15 24.71 2.03
CA TRP A 117 18.36 23.31 2.35
C TRP A 117 17.01 22.67 2.69
N ILE A 118 16.63 21.63 1.94
CA ILE A 118 15.55 20.70 2.31
C ILE A 118 15.82 20.28 3.75
N SER A 119 15.11 20.90 4.68
CA SER A 119 15.35 20.70 6.11
C SER A 119 14.51 19.53 6.60
N GLY A 120 15.06 18.79 7.55
CA GLY A 120 14.42 17.62 8.13
C GLY A 120 14.71 16.29 7.41
N PRO A 121 13.99 15.21 7.76
CA PRO A 121 14.30 13.83 7.36
C PRO A 121 14.30 13.60 5.84
N ARG A 122 13.72 14.50 5.04
CA ARG A 122 13.72 14.40 3.57
C ARG A 122 15.11 14.52 2.94
N LYS A 123 16.11 15.10 3.62
CA LYS A 123 17.48 15.20 3.08
C LYS A 123 18.21 13.86 3.04
N VAL A 124 17.88 12.95 3.96
CA VAL A 124 18.52 11.63 4.10
C VAL A 124 17.77 10.52 3.36
N ILE A 125 16.54 10.78 2.90
CA ILE A 125 15.79 9.84 2.06
C ILE A 125 16.46 9.76 0.69
N ASN A 126 16.71 8.53 0.24
CA ASN A 126 17.29 8.23 -1.07
C ASN A 126 16.63 9.10 -2.16
N CYS A 127 17.44 9.81 -2.94
CA CYS A 127 16.95 10.73 -3.96
C CYS A 127 16.00 10.07 -4.96
N LYS A 128 16.18 8.78 -5.23
CA LYS A 128 15.28 7.99 -6.07
C LYS A 128 13.90 7.83 -5.43
N ILE A 129 13.82 7.52 -4.13
CA ILE A 129 12.55 7.35 -3.41
C ILE A 129 11.77 8.68 -3.37
N ARG A 130 12.46 9.81 -3.27
CA ARG A 130 11.83 11.14 -3.27
C ARG A 130 11.10 11.49 -4.56
N MET A 131 11.40 10.80 -5.65
CA MET A 131 10.77 11.01 -6.95
C MET A 131 9.51 10.15 -7.17
N LEU A 132 9.17 9.26 -6.22
CA LEU A 132 7.93 8.48 -6.31
C LEU A 132 6.72 9.43 -6.24
N CYS A 133 5.80 9.26 -7.18
CA CYS A 133 4.48 9.86 -7.11
C CYS A 133 3.56 8.95 -6.30
N THR A 134 2.55 9.55 -5.66
CA THR A 134 1.45 8.78 -5.10
C THR A 134 0.69 8.10 -6.25
N ALA A 135 0.44 6.80 -6.08
CA ALA A 135 -0.47 6.01 -6.91
C ALA A 135 -1.82 6.72 -7.07
N ALA A 136 -2.29 6.86 -8.32
CA ALA A 136 -3.52 7.57 -8.62
C ALA A 136 -4.74 6.84 -8.04
N GLY A 137 -4.73 5.49 -8.07
CA GLY A 137 -5.79 4.68 -7.48
C GLY A 137 -5.92 4.90 -5.97
N SER A 138 -4.79 4.84 -5.25
CA SER A 138 -4.78 5.10 -3.80
C SER A 138 -5.19 6.53 -3.46
N ALA A 139 -4.71 7.53 -4.20
CA ALA A 139 -5.08 8.92 -3.96
C ALA A 139 -6.60 9.17 -4.18
N LEU A 140 -7.18 8.54 -5.20
CA LEU A 140 -8.64 8.59 -5.45
C LEU A 140 -9.42 7.90 -4.33
N ASP A 141 -8.96 6.76 -3.83
CA ASP A 141 -9.63 6.06 -2.74
C ASP A 141 -9.58 6.85 -1.43
N GLU A 142 -8.42 7.41 -1.08
CA GLU A 142 -8.27 8.29 0.08
C GLU A 142 -9.21 9.50 0.03
N LEU A 143 -9.28 10.16 -1.13
CA LEU A 143 -10.20 11.28 -1.36
C LEU A 143 -11.66 10.83 -1.22
N SER A 144 -12.01 9.69 -1.81
CA SER A 144 -13.36 9.12 -1.74
C SER A 144 -13.75 8.82 -0.28
N ASN A 145 -12.86 8.19 0.48
CA ASN A 145 -13.06 7.89 1.90
C ASN A 145 -13.19 9.15 2.76
N LYS A 146 -12.45 10.22 2.43
CA LYS A 146 -12.59 11.52 3.08
C LYS A 146 -13.97 12.11 2.83
N MET A 147 -14.42 12.12 1.59
CA MET A 147 -15.74 12.66 1.22
C MET A 147 -16.89 11.88 1.85
N ILE A 148 -16.79 10.54 1.94
CA ILE A 148 -17.78 9.71 2.65
C ILE A 148 -17.87 10.11 4.14
N ARG A 149 -16.72 10.31 4.81
CA ARG A 149 -16.69 10.77 6.20
C ARG A 149 -17.26 12.18 6.40
N GLU A 150 -17.21 13.01 5.37
CA GLU A 150 -17.85 14.34 5.35
C GLU A 150 -19.37 14.26 5.10
N GLY A 151 -19.94 13.05 5.03
CA GLY A 151 -21.38 12.84 4.80
C GLY A 151 -21.81 12.94 3.34
N LYS A 152 -20.87 12.97 2.39
CA LYS A 152 -21.18 12.98 0.95
C LYS A 152 -21.48 11.57 0.45
N CYS A 153 -22.49 11.46 -0.41
CA CYS A 153 -22.75 10.23 -1.16
C CYS A 153 -21.69 10.07 -2.27
N ILE A 154 -20.88 9.01 -2.20
CA ILE A 154 -19.79 8.73 -3.13
C ILE A 154 -19.93 7.29 -3.65
N TYR A 155 -19.93 7.13 -4.97
CA TYR A 155 -19.89 5.83 -5.63
C TYR A 155 -18.47 5.55 -6.11
N LYS A 156 -17.86 4.48 -5.61
CA LYS A 156 -16.48 4.11 -5.94
C LYS A 156 -16.44 3.18 -7.15
N LEU A 157 -15.96 3.70 -8.29
CA LEU A 157 -15.79 2.94 -9.54
C LEU A 157 -14.31 2.86 -9.99
N GLY A 158 -13.37 3.24 -9.12
CA GLY A 158 -11.95 3.36 -9.47
C GLY A 158 -11.07 2.16 -9.10
N LEU A 159 -11.37 1.44 -8.03
CA LEU A 159 -10.60 0.28 -7.57
C LEU A 159 -11.30 -1.02 -7.91
N GLY A 160 -10.59 -1.94 -8.56
CA GLY A 160 -11.07 -3.29 -8.89
C GLY A 160 -11.05 -4.25 -7.69
N GLN A 161 -11.70 -3.88 -6.59
CA GLN A 161 -11.87 -4.76 -5.43
C GLN A 161 -13.09 -5.68 -5.65
N SER A 162 -12.95 -6.96 -5.34
CA SER A 162 -14.09 -7.88 -5.35
C SER A 162 -15.18 -7.40 -4.38
N PRO A 163 -16.45 -7.32 -4.80
CA PRO A 163 -17.55 -6.96 -3.92
C PRO A 163 -18.00 -8.15 -3.05
N PHE A 164 -17.56 -9.37 -3.37
CA PHE A 164 -17.99 -10.57 -2.69
C PHE A 164 -17.23 -10.78 -1.37
N PRO A 165 -17.92 -11.26 -0.31
CA PRO A 165 -17.25 -11.64 0.92
C PRO A 165 -16.29 -12.80 0.68
N ILE A 166 -15.28 -12.93 1.54
CA ILE A 166 -14.37 -14.06 1.53
C ILE A 166 -15.18 -15.34 1.82
N PRO A 167 -15.05 -16.42 1.02
CA PRO A 167 -15.71 -17.70 1.28
C PRO A 167 -15.46 -18.20 2.71
N GLN A 168 -16.51 -18.68 3.37
CA GLN A 168 -16.46 -19.04 4.80
C GLN A 168 -15.41 -20.13 5.10
N CYS A 169 -15.22 -21.09 4.19
CA CYS A 169 -14.20 -22.12 4.34
C CYS A 169 -12.78 -21.54 4.45
N ILE A 170 -12.46 -20.46 3.72
CA ILE A 170 -11.17 -19.78 3.80
C ILE A 170 -11.04 -19.06 5.15
N VAL A 171 -12.10 -18.39 5.59
CA VAL A 171 -12.13 -17.69 6.88
C VAL A 171 -11.90 -18.67 8.03
N ASP A 172 -12.55 -19.83 7.98
CA ASP A 172 -12.44 -20.86 9.01
C ASP A 172 -11.05 -21.48 9.04
N GLU A 173 -10.44 -21.74 7.89
CA GLU A 173 -9.08 -22.28 7.80
C GLU A 173 -8.04 -21.28 8.33
N LEU A 174 -8.17 -20.00 7.99
CA LEU A 174 -7.32 -18.93 8.52
C LEU A 174 -7.47 -18.81 10.04
N ARG A 175 -8.69 -18.94 10.57
CA ARG A 175 -8.94 -18.90 12.03
C ARG A 175 -8.30 -20.10 12.71
N ALA A 176 -8.49 -21.31 12.18
CA ALA A 176 -7.94 -22.55 12.72
C ALA A 176 -6.40 -22.53 12.78
N ASN A 177 -5.76 -21.93 11.78
CA ASN A 177 -4.30 -21.89 11.67
C ASN A 177 -3.65 -20.61 12.20
N SER A 178 -4.40 -19.72 12.86
CA SER A 178 -3.90 -18.45 13.43
C SER A 178 -2.75 -18.59 14.43
N HIS A 179 -2.57 -19.79 15.00
CA HIS A 179 -1.47 -20.12 15.91
C HIS A 179 -0.12 -20.35 15.19
N ARG A 180 -0.12 -20.60 13.87
CA ARG A 180 1.09 -20.83 13.07
C ARG A 180 1.80 -19.50 12.82
N ARG A 181 2.95 -19.31 13.48
CA ARG A 181 3.70 -18.03 13.49
C ARG A 181 5.18 -18.16 13.14
N ASP A 182 5.64 -19.38 12.91
CA ASP A 182 7.04 -19.66 12.68
C ASP A 182 7.46 -19.26 11.26
N TYR A 183 8.76 -19.07 11.07
CA TYR A 183 9.30 -18.77 9.76
C TYR A 183 9.01 -19.91 8.78
N LEU A 184 8.59 -19.51 7.58
CA LEU A 184 8.38 -20.42 6.45
C LEU A 184 9.62 -20.48 5.57
N PRO A 185 9.78 -21.54 4.75
CA PRO A 185 10.75 -21.53 3.68
C PRO A 185 10.54 -20.32 2.76
N VAL A 186 11.63 -19.79 2.21
CA VAL A 186 11.62 -18.56 1.40
C VAL A 186 10.69 -18.68 0.19
N ALA A 187 10.60 -19.87 -0.42
CA ALA A 187 9.75 -20.13 -1.57
C ALA A 187 8.25 -20.20 -1.21
N GLY A 188 7.92 -20.45 0.06
CA GLY A 188 6.56 -20.76 0.51
C GLY A 188 6.49 -22.08 1.26
N LEU A 189 5.29 -22.41 1.74
CA LEU A 189 5.01 -23.71 2.35
C LEU A 189 5.16 -24.83 1.31
N PRO A 190 5.88 -25.93 1.62
CA PRO A 190 6.06 -27.06 0.72
C PRO A 190 4.76 -27.57 0.10
N GLU A 191 3.75 -27.84 0.92
CA GLU A 191 2.49 -28.41 0.44
C GLU A 191 1.75 -27.42 -0.48
N LEU A 192 1.81 -26.13 -0.16
CA LEU A 192 1.21 -25.08 -1.00
C LEU A 192 1.92 -24.95 -2.36
N CYS A 193 3.25 -25.06 -2.39
CA CYS A 193 4.00 -25.05 -3.65
C CYS A 193 3.65 -26.27 -4.52
N ASP A 194 3.53 -27.45 -3.91
CA ASP A 194 3.12 -28.67 -4.62
C ASP A 194 1.69 -28.53 -5.20
N ASP A 195 0.75 -28.00 -4.42
CA ASP A 195 -0.64 -27.76 -4.85
C ASP A 195 -0.74 -26.74 -6.00
N ILE A 196 0.04 -25.66 -5.94
CA ILE A 196 0.09 -24.65 -7.02
C ILE A 196 0.69 -25.25 -8.29
N ALA A 197 1.76 -26.06 -8.18
CA ALA A 197 2.37 -26.71 -9.32
C ALA A 197 1.42 -27.74 -9.98
N ALA A 198 0.70 -28.52 -9.18
CA ALA A 198 -0.32 -29.44 -9.67
C ALA A 198 -1.46 -28.69 -10.37
N TRP A 199 -2.01 -27.65 -9.74
CA TRP A 199 -3.04 -26.81 -10.35
C TRP A 199 -2.57 -26.19 -11.68
N GLY A 200 -1.34 -25.66 -11.72
CA GLY A 200 -0.75 -25.09 -12.93
C GLY A 200 -0.59 -26.12 -14.03
N THR A 201 -0.16 -27.33 -13.69
CA THR A 201 0.00 -28.44 -14.65
C THR A 201 -1.33 -28.86 -15.25
N ASP A 202 -2.35 -29.03 -14.42
CA ASP A 202 -3.68 -29.43 -14.87
C ASP A 202 -4.38 -28.33 -15.67
N ARG A 203 -4.21 -27.06 -15.26
CA ARG A 203 -4.96 -25.93 -15.84
C ARG A 203 -4.29 -25.32 -17.07
N LEU A 204 -2.96 -25.25 -17.07
CA LEU A 204 -2.18 -24.60 -18.13
C LEU A 204 -1.57 -25.61 -19.09
N HIS A 205 -1.66 -26.92 -18.79
CA HIS A 205 -1.10 -28.00 -19.60
C HIS A 205 0.43 -27.87 -19.81
N ILE A 206 1.12 -27.29 -18.83
CA ILE A 206 2.58 -27.14 -18.76
C ILE A 206 3.06 -27.83 -17.49
N ASN A 207 4.04 -28.71 -17.59
CA ASN A 207 4.56 -29.42 -16.42
C ASN A 207 5.30 -28.45 -15.48
N TYR A 208 4.75 -28.22 -14.30
CA TYR A 208 5.39 -27.48 -13.22
C TYR A 208 5.83 -28.42 -12.10
N SER A 209 6.96 -28.11 -11.51
CA SER A 209 7.43 -28.68 -10.25
C SER A 209 7.32 -27.66 -9.13
N ARG A 210 7.46 -28.10 -7.88
CA ARG A 210 7.54 -27.21 -6.72
C ARG A 210 8.67 -26.17 -6.82
N ASP A 211 9.74 -26.49 -7.54
CA ASP A 211 10.90 -25.63 -7.71
C ASP A 211 10.62 -24.46 -8.67
N ASP A 212 9.52 -24.55 -9.43
CA ASP A 212 9.02 -23.51 -10.33
C ASP A 212 8.07 -22.51 -9.62
N VAL A 213 7.74 -22.73 -8.34
CA VAL A 213 6.74 -21.95 -7.60
C VAL A 213 7.38 -21.08 -6.52
N LEU A 214 7.01 -19.79 -6.52
CA LEU A 214 7.34 -18.82 -5.47
C LEU A 214 6.06 -18.14 -4.95
N VAL A 215 5.76 -18.34 -3.66
CA VAL A 215 4.64 -17.72 -2.97
C VAL A 215 5.10 -16.40 -2.33
N GLY A 216 4.38 -15.31 -2.62
CA GLY A 216 4.68 -13.99 -2.06
C GLY A 216 3.43 -13.21 -1.68
N PRO A 217 3.58 -12.04 -1.03
CA PRO A 217 2.48 -11.22 -0.52
C PRO A 217 1.79 -10.43 -1.65
N GLY A 218 1.16 -11.17 -2.57
CA GLY A 218 0.45 -10.61 -3.71
C GLY A 218 1.33 -10.28 -4.91
N THR A 219 0.67 -10.14 -6.06
CA THR A 219 1.32 -10.02 -7.38
C THR A 219 2.23 -8.80 -7.52
N LYS A 220 1.91 -7.67 -6.87
CA LYS A 220 2.70 -6.44 -6.97
C LYS A 220 4.13 -6.62 -6.45
N GLU A 221 4.28 -7.30 -5.30
CA GLU A 221 5.60 -7.58 -4.73
C GLU A 221 6.38 -8.58 -5.58
N LEU A 222 5.71 -9.65 -6.05
CA LEU A 222 6.34 -10.64 -6.94
C LEU A 222 6.84 -10.02 -8.24
N LEU A 223 6.04 -9.13 -8.86
CA LEU A 223 6.45 -8.37 -10.03
C LEU A 223 7.61 -7.43 -9.70
N PHE A 224 7.64 -6.80 -8.52
CA PHE A 224 8.76 -5.96 -8.11
C PHE A 224 10.05 -6.79 -8.00
N VAL A 225 10.01 -7.93 -7.29
CA VAL A 225 11.16 -8.83 -7.16
C VAL A 225 11.65 -9.29 -8.53
N LEU A 226 10.76 -9.76 -9.40
CA LEU A 226 11.08 -10.17 -10.77
C LEU A 226 11.86 -9.07 -11.51
N GLN A 227 11.34 -7.85 -11.47
CA GLN A 227 11.96 -6.71 -12.15
C GLN A 227 13.31 -6.32 -11.56
N THR A 228 13.55 -6.57 -10.27
CA THR A 228 14.85 -6.29 -9.63
C THR A 228 15.90 -7.36 -9.95
N THR A 229 15.51 -8.64 -9.95
CA THR A 229 16.42 -9.78 -10.13
C THR A 229 17.04 -9.83 -11.53
N TYR A 230 16.27 -9.56 -12.58
CA TYR A 230 16.77 -9.64 -13.95
C TYR A 230 17.43 -8.34 -14.43
N CYS A 231 18.69 -8.40 -14.85
CA CYS A 231 19.42 -7.29 -15.46
C CYS A 231 19.07 -7.10 -16.96
N CYS A 232 17.81 -6.79 -17.24
CA CYS A 232 17.30 -6.68 -18.61
C CYS A 232 16.40 -5.45 -18.81
N ARG A 233 16.02 -5.17 -20.06
CA ARG A 233 15.05 -4.11 -20.37
C ARG A 233 13.62 -4.63 -20.21
N ILE A 234 12.72 -3.82 -19.68
CA ILE A 234 11.33 -4.23 -19.45
C ILE A 234 10.44 -3.65 -20.56
N ARG A 235 9.57 -4.50 -21.11
CA ARG A 235 8.60 -4.17 -22.15
C ARG A 235 7.22 -4.42 -21.59
N VAL A 236 6.38 -3.40 -21.64
CA VAL A 236 5.00 -3.50 -21.20
C VAL A 236 4.10 -3.16 -22.36
N VAL A 237 3.16 -4.06 -22.64
CA VAL A 237 2.10 -3.85 -23.61
C VAL A 237 1.08 -2.87 -23.03
N GLN A 238 0.75 -1.82 -23.78
CA GLN A 238 -0.12 -0.76 -23.28
C GLN A 238 -0.99 -0.13 -24.36
N ALA A 239 -2.24 0.16 -24.01
CA ALA A 239 -3.07 1.11 -24.74
C ALA A 239 -2.45 2.51 -24.66
N LYS A 240 -2.27 3.18 -25.80
CA LYS A 240 -1.79 4.57 -25.83
C LYS A 240 -2.65 5.42 -24.86
N HIS A 241 -2.00 6.16 -23.95
CA HIS A 241 -2.60 7.07 -22.96
C HIS A 241 -3.20 6.49 -21.66
N HIS A 242 -3.21 5.18 -21.41
CA HIS A 242 -3.80 4.60 -20.17
C HIS A 242 -2.76 3.92 -19.29
N LYS A 243 -2.30 4.56 -18.20
CA LYS A 243 -1.43 3.90 -17.21
C LYS A 243 -2.21 2.77 -16.52
N PRO A 244 -1.80 1.49 -16.60
CA PRO A 244 -2.49 0.43 -15.87
C PRO A 244 -2.31 0.58 -14.36
N LEU A 245 -3.34 0.28 -13.58
CA LEU A 245 -3.24 0.19 -12.11
C LEU A 245 -2.26 -0.92 -11.67
N LEU A 246 -2.10 -1.97 -12.48
CA LEU A 246 -1.08 -3.02 -12.25
C LEU A 246 0.34 -2.44 -12.25
N LEU A 247 0.55 -1.31 -12.92
CA LEU A 247 1.82 -0.61 -13.07
C LEU A 247 2.08 0.49 -12.04
N GLU A 248 1.25 0.64 -11.01
CA GLU A 248 1.65 1.45 -9.84
C GLU A 248 2.85 0.83 -9.10
N ALA A 249 3.09 -0.48 -9.28
CA ALA A 249 4.34 -1.15 -8.89
C ALA A 249 5.53 -0.81 -9.82
N ILE A 250 5.28 -0.17 -10.96
CA ILE A 250 6.25 0.11 -12.04
C ILE A 250 6.70 1.58 -12.09
N ASP A 251 6.14 2.47 -11.24
CA ASP A 251 6.81 3.75 -11.00
C ASP A 251 8.27 3.52 -10.51
N PHE A 252 8.58 2.33 -9.97
CA PHE A 252 9.93 1.85 -9.65
C PHE A 252 10.90 1.64 -10.84
N LEU A 253 10.50 1.80 -12.10
CA LEU A 253 11.41 1.62 -13.26
C LEU A 253 12.21 2.88 -13.66
N TYR A 254 11.87 4.06 -13.15
CA TYR A 254 12.80 5.21 -13.21
C TYR A 254 14.08 4.98 -12.36
N TYR A 255 14.11 3.93 -11.52
CA TYR A 255 15.09 3.73 -10.44
C TYR A 255 16.36 3.02 -10.90
N THR A 256 16.31 2.33 -12.05
CA THR A 256 17.33 1.36 -12.48
C THR A 256 18.07 1.76 -13.76
N GLN A 257 17.83 2.94 -14.36
CA GLN A 257 18.22 3.24 -15.76
C GLN A 257 17.74 2.17 -16.77
N ARG A 258 16.80 1.30 -16.37
CA ARG A 258 16.23 0.29 -17.26
C ARG A 258 15.15 1.00 -18.04
N ASN A 259 15.41 1.19 -19.33
CA ASN A 259 14.46 1.75 -20.29
C ASN A 259 13.21 0.87 -20.35
N MET A 260 12.24 1.14 -19.47
CA MET A 260 10.87 0.70 -19.66
C MET A 260 10.42 1.28 -20.99
N MET A 261 10.10 0.41 -21.94
CA MET A 261 9.55 0.84 -23.21
C MET A 261 8.14 0.30 -23.34
N TRP A 262 7.26 1.21 -23.72
CA TRP A 262 5.86 0.96 -23.98
C TRP A 262 5.70 0.43 -25.39
N LEU A 263 5.04 -0.71 -25.53
CA LEU A 263 4.60 -1.20 -26.82
C LEU A 263 3.18 -0.68 -27.06
N PRO A 264 2.97 0.20 -28.07
CA PRO A 264 1.68 0.79 -28.32
C PRO A 264 0.69 -0.27 -28.80
N THR A 265 -0.52 -0.20 -28.25
CA THR A 265 -1.69 -0.92 -28.73
C THR A 265 -2.82 0.06 -28.97
N HIS A 266 -3.77 -0.37 -29.79
CA HIS A 266 -4.79 0.46 -30.40
C HIS A 266 -6.18 -0.12 -30.09
N ALA A 267 -7.21 0.74 -30.07
CA ALA A 267 -8.57 0.31 -29.75
C ALA A 267 -9.13 -0.63 -30.84
N GLU A 268 -8.70 -0.37 -32.08
CA GLU A 268 -8.97 -1.15 -33.28
C GLU A 268 -8.48 -2.60 -33.17
N ASP A 269 -7.38 -2.81 -32.43
CA ASP A 269 -6.80 -4.12 -32.15
C ASP A 269 -7.21 -4.61 -30.74
N HIS A 270 -8.35 -4.18 -30.20
CA HIS A 270 -8.80 -4.52 -28.83
C HIS A 270 -7.74 -4.31 -27.74
N PHE A 271 -6.82 -3.37 -27.94
CA PHE A 271 -5.69 -3.12 -27.06
C PHE A 271 -4.78 -4.34 -26.78
N VAL A 272 -4.79 -5.37 -27.64
CA VAL A 272 -3.82 -6.47 -27.62
C VAL A 272 -2.56 -6.10 -28.40
N LEU A 273 -1.42 -6.73 -28.05
CA LEU A 273 -0.16 -6.50 -28.75
C LEU A 273 -0.17 -7.22 -30.09
N ARG A 274 0.02 -6.48 -31.18
CA ARG A 274 0.26 -7.10 -32.48
C ARG A 274 1.71 -7.62 -32.62
N PRO A 275 1.92 -8.79 -33.23
CA PRO A 275 3.27 -9.36 -33.43
C PRO A 275 4.24 -8.40 -34.13
N GLU A 276 3.80 -7.66 -35.15
CA GLU A 276 4.66 -6.77 -35.93
C GLU A 276 5.27 -5.65 -35.06
N VAL A 277 4.50 -5.15 -34.08
CA VAL A 277 4.97 -4.13 -33.13
C VAL A 277 6.11 -4.69 -32.27
N LEU A 278 6.02 -5.98 -31.89
CA LEU A 278 7.08 -6.64 -31.13
C LEU A 278 8.31 -6.89 -32.00
N GLU A 279 8.11 -7.37 -33.24
CA GLU A 279 9.19 -7.66 -34.20
C GLU A 279 9.99 -6.41 -34.56
N GLU A 280 9.33 -5.33 -34.97
CA GLU A 280 9.96 -4.03 -35.28
C GLU A 280 10.78 -3.50 -34.11
N HIS A 281 10.31 -3.77 -32.88
CA HIS A 281 10.97 -3.33 -31.67
C HIS A 281 12.18 -4.19 -31.29
N CYS A 282 12.09 -5.50 -31.51
CA CYS A 282 13.18 -6.43 -31.31
C CYS A 282 14.29 -6.25 -32.35
N ALA A 283 13.92 -5.97 -33.61
CA ALA A 283 14.86 -5.76 -34.72
C ALA A 283 15.88 -4.64 -34.48
N LYS A 284 15.54 -3.64 -33.65
CA LYS A 284 16.45 -2.51 -33.31
C LYS A 284 17.65 -2.92 -32.45
N ASP A 285 17.55 -4.02 -31.70
CA ASP A 285 18.62 -4.52 -30.84
C ASP A 285 18.39 -6.02 -30.54
N PRO A 286 18.62 -6.91 -31.51
CA PRO A 286 18.15 -8.31 -31.43
C PRO A 286 18.64 -9.06 -30.19
N ASP A 287 19.87 -8.82 -29.76
CA ASP A 287 20.53 -9.58 -28.69
C ASP A 287 20.25 -9.06 -27.27
N ALA A 288 19.59 -7.91 -27.14
CA ALA A 288 19.35 -7.35 -25.81
C ALA A 288 18.37 -8.22 -24.98
N PRO A 289 18.71 -8.54 -23.71
CA PRO A 289 17.80 -9.28 -22.86
C PRO A 289 16.57 -8.42 -22.52
N ARG A 290 15.39 -9.04 -22.56
CA ARG A 290 14.09 -8.38 -22.35
C ARG A 290 13.15 -9.22 -21.50
N ILE A 291 12.32 -8.54 -20.70
CA ILE A 291 11.09 -9.12 -20.13
C ILE A 291 9.90 -8.48 -20.84
N LEU A 292 8.99 -9.30 -21.36
CA LEU A 292 7.69 -8.87 -21.86
C LEU A 292 6.63 -9.17 -20.80
N ILE A 293 5.86 -8.15 -20.39
CA ILE A 293 4.73 -8.31 -19.47
C ILE A 293 3.44 -8.31 -20.30
N LEU A 294 2.79 -9.47 -20.35
CA LEU A 294 1.45 -9.65 -20.90
C LEU A 294 0.45 -9.77 -19.74
N ASN A 295 -0.59 -8.95 -19.75
CA ASN A 295 -1.68 -8.98 -18.77
C ASN A 295 -2.97 -9.37 -19.49
N SER A 296 -3.43 -10.60 -19.26
CA SER A 296 -4.62 -11.14 -19.93
C SER A 296 -5.47 -11.94 -18.95
N PRO A 297 -6.76 -11.59 -18.74
CA PRO A 297 -7.42 -10.37 -19.22
C PRO A 297 -6.76 -9.08 -18.71
N SER A 298 -6.75 -8.06 -19.54
CA SER A 298 -6.04 -6.81 -19.29
C SER A 298 -6.78 -5.92 -18.29
N ASN A 299 -6.03 -5.36 -17.34
CA ASN A 299 -6.39 -4.15 -16.61
C ASN A 299 -5.59 -2.99 -17.23
N PRO A 300 -6.22 -1.91 -17.72
CA PRO A 300 -7.61 -1.49 -17.46
C PRO A 300 -8.63 -1.85 -18.55
N THR A 301 -8.22 -2.47 -19.66
CA THR A 301 -9.06 -2.54 -20.87
C THR A 301 -10.13 -3.63 -20.85
N GLY A 302 -9.97 -4.66 -20.01
CA GLY A 302 -10.82 -5.84 -19.96
C GLY A 302 -10.61 -6.84 -21.12
N CYS A 303 -9.77 -6.50 -22.10
CA CYS A 303 -9.53 -7.32 -23.29
C CYS A 303 -8.62 -8.52 -22.98
N ALA A 304 -8.78 -9.62 -23.71
CA ALA A 304 -7.98 -10.83 -23.56
C ALA A 304 -7.45 -11.30 -24.91
N TYR A 305 -6.28 -11.95 -24.90
CA TYR A 305 -5.69 -12.53 -26.10
C TYR A 305 -6.46 -13.79 -26.49
N GLN A 306 -6.66 -14.00 -27.79
CA GLN A 306 -7.13 -15.26 -28.36
C GLN A 306 -5.96 -16.23 -28.57
N PRO A 307 -6.22 -17.54 -28.69
CA PRO A 307 -5.14 -18.53 -28.85
C PRO A 307 -4.24 -18.35 -30.08
N ASP A 308 -4.71 -17.65 -31.11
CA ASP A 308 -4.00 -17.35 -32.36
C ASP A 308 -3.21 -16.02 -32.33
N GLU A 309 -3.33 -15.24 -31.24
CA GLU A 309 -2.63 -13.97 -30.99
C GLU A 309 -1.41 -14.15 -30.07
#